data_AF-A0A849FA06-F1
#
_entry.id   AF-A0A849FA06-F1
#
_cell.length_a   1.000
_cell.length_b   1.000
_cell.length_c   1.000
_cell.angle_alpha   90.00
_cell.angle_beta   90.00
_cell.angle_gamma   90.00
#
_symmetry.space_group_name_H-M   'P 1'
#
loop_
_entity.id
_entity.type
_entity.pdbx_description
1 polymer ?
#
loop_
_entity_poly.entity_id
_entity_poly.type
_entity_poly.pdbx_seq_one_letter_code
_entity_poly.pdbx_strand_id
1 'polypeptide(L)' 'DDALNPDPAIAYPVGQSLAQDVLGSGGNGLLYPSTRQDGGHCLVALRPHLVQNVRQGDTWTFEWAGEPIPSISQG' A
#
# COMPACT_ATOMS: atom_id res chain seq x y z
N ASP A 1 -8.47 -12.53 8.42
CA ASP A 1 -7.00 -12.63 8.26
C ASP A 1 -6.39 -11.45 9.00
N ASP A 2 -5.47 -11.71 9.93
CA ASP A 2 -4.94 -10.68 10.83
C ASP A 2 -4.11 -9.62 10.10
N ALA A 3 -3.52 -9.99 8.95
CA ALA A 3 -2.82 -9.05 8.07
C ALA A 3 -3.74 -7.95 7.48
N LEU A 4 -5.05 -8.14 7.51
CA LEU A 4 -6.07 -7.19 7.03
C LEU A 4 -6.92 -6.64 8.18
N ASN A 5 -6.45 -6.75 9.43
CA ASN A 5 -7.16 -6.20 10.59
C ASN A 5 -7.29 -4.66 10.45
N PRO A 6 -8.43 -4.05 10.82
CA PRO A 6 -8.57 -2.59 10.80
C PRO A 6 -7.66 -1.87 11.79
N ASP A 7 -7.19 -2.53 12.85
CA ASP A 7 -6.21 -1.98 13.79
C ASP A 7 -4.78 -2.14 13.24
N PRO A 8 -4.06 -1.03 12.93
CA PRO A 8 -2.69 -1.08 12.45
C PRO A 8 -1.72 -1.78 13.40
N ALA A 9 -1.96 -1.72 14.72
CA ALA A 9 -1.11 -2.36 15.71
C ALA A 9 -1.14 -3.90 15.59
N ILE A 10 -2.22 -4.45 15.04
CA ILE A 10 -2.38 -5.88 14.73
C ILE A 10 -1.95 -6.16 13.29
N ALA A 11 -2.43 -5.37 12.33
CA ALA A 11 -2.27 -5.65 10.91
C ALA A 11 -0.82 -5.50 10.43
N TYR A 12 -0.12 -4.47 10.90
CA TYR A 12 1.22 -4.15 10.39
C TYR A 12 2.26 -5.21 10.74
N PRO A 13 2.39 -5.69 12.00
CA PRO A 13 3.36 -6.74 12.30
C PRO A 13 3.12 -8.01 11.49
N VAL A 14 1.85 -8.44 11.35
CA VAL A 14 1.49 -9.66 10.62
C VAL A 14 1.76 -9.49 9.12
N GLY A 15 1.28 -8.39 8.51
CA GLY A 15 1.49 -8.11 7.10
C GLY A 15 2.97 -7.92 6.73
N GLN A 16 3.76 -7.31 7.62
CA GLN A 16 5.20 -7.15 7.42
C GLN A 16 5.93 -8.49 7.50
N SER A 17 5.60 -9.35 8.46
CA SER A 17 6.16 -10.71 8.54
C SER A 17 5.87 -11.50 7.27
N LEU A 18 4.62 -11.48 6.80
CA LEU A 18 4.22 -12.13 5.54
C LEU A 18 5.03 -11.60 4.35
N ALA A 19 5.20 -10.29 4.23
CA ALA A 19 5.98 -9.69 3.15
C ALA A 19 7.45 -10.09 3.21
N GLN A 20 8.04 -10.19 4.41
CA GLN A 20 9.40 -10.66 4.61
C GLN A 20 9.57 -12.13 4.20
N ASP A 21 8.62 -13.00 4.56
CA ASP A 21 8.66 -14.42 4.20
C ASP A 21 8.55 -14.63 2.68
N VAL A 22 7.66 -13.88 2.01
CA VAL A 22 7.54 -13.91 0.54
C VAL A 22 8.81 -13.39 -0.11
N LEU A 23 9.40 -12.31 0.41
CA LEU A 23 10.66 -11.78 -0.11
C LEU A 23 11.81 -12.79 0.04
N GLY A 24 11.93 -13.41 1.22
CA GLY A 24 12.99 -14.35 1.57
C GLY A 24 12.90 -15.68 0.81
N SER A 25 11.69 -16.11 0.45
CA SER A 25 11.46 -17.29 -0.39
C SER A 25 11.64 -17.03 -1.89
N GLY A 26 11.98 -15.80 -2.29
CA GLY A 26 12.16 -15.42 -3.69
C GLY A 26 10.86 -15.08 -4.42
N GLY A 27 9.77 -14.90 -3.69
CA GLY A 27 8.48 -14.48 -4.22
C GLY A 27 8.50 -13.08 -4.84
N ASN A 28 7.53 -12.84 -5.72
CA ASN A 28 7.45 -11.64 -6.55
C ASN A 28 6.74 -10.46 -5.85
N GLY A 29 5.84 -10.75 -4.91
CA GLY A 29 4.94 -9.75 -4.36
C GLY A 29 3.70 -10.34 -3.70
N LEU A 30 2.78 -9.47 -3.30
CA LEU A 30 1.51 -9.82 -2.66
C LEU A 30 0.36 -9.10 -3.36
N LEU A 31 -0.77 -9.80 -3.55
CA LEU A 31 -2.04 -9.19 -3.92
C LEU A 31 -2.93 -9.11 -2.68
N TYR A 32 -3.58 -7.97 -2.47
CA TYR A 32 -4.46 -7.74 -1.33
C TYR A 32 -5.65 -6.85 -1.73
N PRO A 33 -6.75 -6.85 -0.96
CA PRO A 33 -7.91 -6.00 -1.26
C PRO A 33 -7.52 -4.53 -1.36
N SER A 34 -8.07 -3.84 -2.35
CA SER A 34 -7.81 -2.41 -2.54
C SER A 34 -8.52 -1.59 -1.48
N THR A 35 -7.82 -0.60 -0.92
CA THR A 35 -8.41 0.43 -0.05
C THR A 35 -8.96 1.63 -0.84
N ARG A 36 -8.63 1.72 -2.14
CA ARG A 36 -9.01 2.85 -3.01
C ARG A 36 -10.19 2.54 -3.93
N GLN A 37 -10.48 1.27 -4.17
CA GLN A 37 -11.50 0.84 -5.12
C GLN A 37 -12.17 -0.42 -4.57
N ASP A 38 -13.47 -0.35 -4.34
CA ASP A 38 -14.25 -1.52 -3.91
C ASP A 38 -14.19 -2.63 -4.97
N GLY A 39 -14.04 -3.88 -4.51
CA GLY A 39 -13.78 -5.04 -5.37
C GLY A 39 -12.45 -5.06 -6.11
N GLY A 40 -11.60 -4.03 -5.94
CA GLY A 40 -10.27 -3.96 -6.56
C GLY A 40 -9.18 -4.67 -5.75
N HIS A 41 -7.99 -4.76 -6.35
CA HIS A 41 -6.78 -5.27 -5.69
C HIS A 41 -5.64 -4.27 -5.71
N CYS A 42 -4.90 -4.20 -4.61
CA CYS A 42 -3.59 -3.57 -4.55
C CYS A 42 -2.48 -4.63 -4.68
N LEU A 43 -1.30 -4.18 -5.13
CA LEU A 43 -0.11 -5.01 -5.32
C LEU A 43 1.03 -4.44 -4.49
N VAL A 44 1.72 -5.32 -3.75
CA VAL A 44 3.08 -5.07 -3.27
C VAL A 44 4.04 -5.70 -4.30
N ALA A 45 4.82 -4.88 -5.00
CA ALA A 45 5.87 -5.37 -5.91
C ALA A 45 7.20 -5.45 -5.17
N LEU A 46 7.65 -6.65 -4.81
CA LEU A 46 8.94 -6.88 -4.12
C LEU A 46 10.13 -6.89 -5.09
N ARG A 47 9.84 -6.97 -6.39
CA ARG A 47 10.79 -6.84 -7.49
C ARG A 47 10.26 -5.77 -8.45
N PRO A 48 10.78 -4.52 -8.39
CA PRO A 48 10.21 -3.39 -9.15
C PRO A 48 10.09 -3.64 -10.65
N HIS A 49 11.02 -4.40 -11.24
CA HIS A 49 11.01 -4.76 -12.67
C HIS A 49 9.82 -5.66 -13.08
N LEU A 50 8.97 -6.11 -12.17
CA LEU A 50 7.75 -6.83 -12.56
C LEU A 50 6.66 -5.89 -13.07
N VAL A 51 6.74 -4.60 -12.71
CA VAL A 51 5.78 -3.58 -13.14
C VAL A 51 6.38 -2.83 -14.33
N GLN A 52 6.02 -3.25 -15.54
CA GLN A 52 6.59 -2.71 -16.78
C GLN A 52 5.83 -1.49 -17.32
N ASN A 53 4.58 -1.29 -16.90
CA ASN A 53 3.69 -0.27 -17.45
C ASN A 53 3.05 0.53 -16.31
N VAL A 54 3.83 1.40 -15.68
CA VAL A 54 3.34 2.30 -14.63
C VAL A 54 2.55 3.43 -15.27
N ARG A 55 1.33 3.67 -14.77
CA ARG A 55 0.50 4.80 -15.15
C ARG A 55 0.25 5.67 -13.93
N GLN A 56 0.54 6.96 -14.04
CA GLN A 56 0.21 7.91 -12.99
C GLN A 56 -1.32 7.99 -12.85
N GLY A 57 -1.80 7.90 -11.61
CA GLY A 57 -3.20 8.15 -11.26
C GLY A 57 -3.44 9.60 -10.85
N ASP A 58 -4.55 9.85 -10.16
CA ASP A 58 -4.88 11.17 -9.63
C ASP A 58 -3.77 11.70 -8.72
N THR A 59 -3.45 12.99 -8.86
CA THR A 59 -2.44 13.65 -8.03
C THR A 59 -3.14 14.45 -6.93
N TRP A 60 -2.66 14.28 -5.70
CA TRP A 60 -3.20 14.96 -4.51
C TRP A 60 -2.07 15.72 -3.83
N THR A 61 -2.32 16.99 -3.51
CA THR A 61 -1.41 17.86 -2.76
C THR A 61 -1.88 17.95 -1.32
N PHE A 62 -0.96 17.73 -0.39
CA PHE A 62 -1.17 17.90 1.04
C PHE A 62 -0.26 19.04 1.51
N GLU A 63 -0.84 20.09 2.09
CA GLU A 63 -0.10 21.26 2.57
C GLU A 63 -0.35 21.48 4.07
N TRP A 64 0.73 21.58 4.85
CA TRP A 64 0.70 21.85 6.28
C TRP A 64 1.16 23.27 6.56
N ALA A 65 0.23 24.18 6.84
CA ALA A 65 0.49 25.59 7.11
C ALA A 65 0.67 25.87 8.62
N GLY A 66 1.52 25.08 9.29
CA GLY A 66 1.78 25.19 10.74
C GLY A 66 0.82 24.42 11.64
N GLU A 67 -0.18 23.75 11.07
CA GLU A 67 -1.15 22.91 11.78
C GLU A 67 -0.94 21.43 11.41
N PRO A 68 -1.27 20.47 12.30
CA PRO A 68 -1.10 19.03 12.03
C PRO A 68 -2.10 18.49 10.99
N ILE A 69 -3.20 19.19 10.76
CA ILE A 69 -4.21 18.84 9.75
C ILE A 69 -3.85 19.57 8.45
N PRO A 70 -3.55 18.86 7.34
CA PRO A 70 -3.23 19.49 6.07
C PRO A 70 -4.47 19.99 5.34
N SER A 71 -4.31 21.02 4.50
CA SER A 71 -5.22 21.26 3.39
C SER A 71 -4.94 20.24 2.28
N ILE A 72 -5.99 19.69 1.69
CA ILE A 72 -5.91 18.65 0.65
C ILE A 72 -6.55 19.19 -0.62
N SER A 73 -5.81 19.18 -1.73
CA SER A 73 -6.31 19.58 -3.05
C SER A 73 -5.92 18.56 -4.12
N GLN A 74 -6.77 18.43 -5.14
CA GLN A 74 -6.47 17.61 -6.31
C GLN A 74 -5.77 18.45 -7.37
N GLY A 75 -4.72 17.90 -7.99
CA GLY A 75 -3.97 18.51 -9.09
C GLY A 75 -4.37 17.98 -10.46
#